data_AF-A0A1M6W916-F1
#
_entry.id   AF-A0A1M6W916-F1
#
_cell.length_a   1.000
_cell.length_b   1.000
_cell.length_c   1.000
_cell.angle_alpha   90.00
_cell.angle_beta   90.00
_cell.angle_gamma   90.00
#
_symmetry.space_group_name_H-M   'P 1'
#
loop_
_entity.id
_entity.type
_entity.pdbx_description
1 polymer ?
#
loop_
_entity_poly.entity_id
_entity_poly.type
_entity_poly.pdbx_seq_one_letter_code
_entity_poly.pdbx_strand_id
1 'polypeptide(L)'
;MYFKNDLDHPKLSAMDAEGRFYFNVDRYFGNVPGYFQVLEEDWQTLEMDMNSDIPAFGNTTFLDFVVPENLHDFILQKSVQTQIESSYSEAKQDNVLPPPLSASLIKDLPYAYDLDNYTRFNSIEETLVEVVANAWVKTDSGKRVFQVRPENGVPDLNFLPLVFVDGLFIKDHERFMDYSAKKIKSVRFSREKFLVGSTYYQGVLAFETLLGDFKNDYTSPELQQMELSGPAPSKSYYVQKYDGPGPYANARIPDFRNQLLWLPNVDVQKERTLEFYTSDVPGRYAVVLKGFTANGKPVEIITHFRVF
;
A
#
# COMPACT_ATOMS: atom_id res chain seq x y z
N MET A 1 -11.20 7.20 4.15
CA MET A 1 -10.12 7.12 3.14
C MET A 1 -10.06 5.71 2.57
N TYR A 2 -10.01 5.56 1.24
CA TYR A 2 -9.90 4.26 0.55
C TYR A 2 -8.79 4.29 -0.52
N PHE A 3 -8.14 3.14 -0.76
CA PHE A 3 -7.00 2.97 -1.65
C PHE A 3 -7.29 1.93 -2.75
N LYS A 4 -6.99 2.27 -4.01
CA LYS A 4 -7.26 1.40 -5.17
C LYS A 4 -6.37 0.13 -5.26
N ASN A 5 -5.31 0.02 -4.47
CA ASN A 5 -4.38 -1.11 -4.51
C ASN A 5 -4.46 -1.93 -3.21
N ASP A 6 -5.29 -2.98 -3.22
CA ASP A 6 -5.39 -4.06 -2.22
C ASP A 6 -5.32 -3.63 -0.73
N LEU A 7 -5.70 -2.40 -0.39
CA LEU A 7 -5.82 -1.87 0.96
C LEU A 7 -7.31 -1.67 1.24
N ASP A 8 -8.03 -2.79 1.25
CA ASP A 8 -9.50 -2.84 1.24
C ASP A 8 -10.19 -2.48 2.56
N HIS A 9 -9.50 -1.75 3.44
CA HIS A 9 -10.07 -1.33 4.70
C HIS A 9 -10.31 0.18 4.64
N PRO A 10 -11.58 0.64 4.70
CA PRO A 10 -11.84 2.06 4.89
C PRO A 10 -11.16 2.50 6.19
N LYS A 11 -10.30 3.51 6.09
CA LYS A 11 -9.72 4.16 7.27
C LYS A 11 -10.61 5.33 7.68
N LEU A 12 -10.95 5.39 8.95
CA LEU A 12 -11.70 6.47 9.58
C LEU A 12 -10.78 7.22 10.55
N SER A 13 -10.85 8.55 10.53
CA SER A 13 -10.22 9.43 11.52
C SER A 13 -11.21 10.51 11.88
N ALA A 14 -11.18 10.94 13.14
CA ALA A 14 -11.81 12.18 13.57
C ALA A 14 -10.83 13.34 13.39
N MET A 15 -11.38 14.55 13.26
CA MET A 15 -10.60 15.80 13.34
C MET A 15 -10.36 16.16 14.80
N ASP A 16 -9.21 16.78 15.10
CA ASP A 16 -8.97 17.44 16.37
C ASP A 16 -9.63 18.83 16.44
N ALA A 17 -9.45 19.54 17.55
CA ALA A 17 -10.03 20.87 17.76
C ALA A 17 -9.48 21.92 16.78
N GLU A 18 -8.35 21.66 16.12
CA GLU A 18 -7.73 22.50 15.13
C GLU A 18 -8.07 22.08 13.68
N GLY A 19 -8.93 21.07 13.50
CA GLY A 19 -9.34 20.57 12.18
C GLY A 19 -8.34 19.59 11.53
N ARG A 20 -7.34 19.12 12.27
CA ARG A 20 -6.33 18.17 11.76
C ARG A 20 -6.77 16.74 11.99
N PHE A 21 -6.43 15.85 11.06
CA PHE A 21 -6.66 14.43 11.19
C PHE A 21 -5.47 13.65 10.61
N TYR A 22 -5.33 12.39 11.02
CA TYR A 22 -4.21 11.54 10.61
C TYR A 22 -4.70 10.14 10.29
N PHE A 23 -4.16 9.54 9.23
CA PHE A 23 -4.40 8.15 8.90
C PHE A 23 -3.11 7.35 9.02
N ASN A 24 -3.17 6.24 9.75
CA ASN A 24 -2.09 5.26 9.72
C ASN A 24 -2.24 4.39 8.48
N VAL A 25 -1.26 4.47 7.60
CA VAL A 25 -1.16 3.58 6.44
C VAL A 25 -0.09 2.55 6.70
N ASP A 26 -0.54 1.32 6.88
CA ASP A 26 0.16 0.19 7.45
C ASP A 26 0.87 -0.67 6.40
N ARG A 27 0.80 -0.29 5.11
CA ARG A 27 1.40 -1.04 4.00
C ARG A 27 2.02 -0.10 2.97
N TYR A 28 2.99 -0.61 2.22
CA TYR A 28 3.51 0.07 1.04
C TYR A 28 2.49 -0.04 -0.11
N PHE A 29 1.98 1.09 -0.57
CA PHE A 29 1.03 1.18 -1.69
C PHE A 29 1.61 1.87 -2.93
N GLY A 30 2.88 2.31 -2.88
CA GLY A 30 3.46 3.15 -3.92
C GLY A 30 2.83 4.54 -3.95
N ASN A 31 2.93 5.21 -5.10
CA ASN A 31 2.18 6.44 -5.35
C ASN A 31 0.84 6.06 -5.97
N VAL A 32 -0.25 6.27 -5.24
CA VAL A 32 -1.61 5.94 -5.70
C VAL A 32 -2.57 7.06 -5.34
N PRO A 33 -3.64 7.22 -6.14
CA PRO A 33 -4.74 8.08 -5.74
C PRO A 33 -5.45 7.50 -4.52
N GLY A 34 -5.54 8.33 -3.49
CA GLY A 34 -6.41 8.15 -2.34
C GLY A 34 -7.75 8.82 -2.53
N TYR A 35 -8.81 8.16 -2.06
CA TYR A 35 -10.16 8.71 -2.02
C TYR A 35 -10.53 9.07 -0.60
N PHE A 36 -10.82 10.35 -0.37
CA PHE A 36 -11.17 10.91 0.93
C PHE A 36 -12.60 11.39 0.91
N GLN A 37 -13.38 11.01 1.93
CA GLN A 37 -14.78 11.39 2.03
C GLN A 37 -15.10 11.88 3.44
N VAL A 38 -15.80 13.01 3.52
CA VAL A 38 -16.32 13.55 4.78
C VAL A 38 -17.65 12.86 5.11
N LEU A 39 -17.74 12.28 6.30
CA LEU A 39 -18.92 11.53 6.72
C LEU A 39 -19.99 12.38 7.43
N GLU A 40 -19.62 13.55 7.95
CA GLU A 40 -20.56 14.49 8.56
C GLU A 40 -21.53 15.08 7.51
N GLU A 41 -22.69 15.56 7.98
CA GLU A 41 -23.73 16.14 7.12
C GLU A 41 -23.41 17.59 6.69
N ASP A 42 -22.63 18.32 7.49
CA ASP A 42 -22.22 19.70 7.26
C ASP A 42 -20.93 19.82 6.41
N TRP A 43 -20.60 18.78 5.66
CA TRP A 43 -19.41 18.70 4.79
C TRP A 43 -19.25 19.90 3.84
N GLN A 44 -20.34 20.57 3.48
CA GLN A 44 -20.35 21.77 2.63
C GLN A 44 -19.60 22.96 3.22
N THR A 45 -19.38 22.95 4.53
CA THR A 45 -18.65 23.99 5.27
C THR A 45 -17.17 23.68 5.43
N LEU A 46 -16.73 22.50 4.96
CA LEU A 46 -15.39 21.97 5.17
C LEU A 46 -14.63 21.95 3.85
N GLU A 47 -13.36 22.33 3.92
CA GLU A 47 -12.38 22.16 2.85
C GLU A 47 -11.30 21.22 3.36
N MET A 48 -10.92 20.24 2.55
CA MET A 48 -9.87 19.30 2.89
C MET A 48 -8.63 19.59 2.05
N ASP A 49 -7.52 19.78 2.75
CA ASP A 49 -6.20 19.99 2.16
C ASP A 49 -5.21 19.01 2.78
N MET A 50 -4.27 18.54 1.97
CA MET A 50 -3.23 17.63 2.41
C MET A 50 -1.99 18.45 2.73
N ASN A 51 -1.60 18.44 4.00
CA ASN A 51 -0.35 19.06 4.38
C ASN A 51 0.82 18.30 3.71
N SER A 52 1.42 18.94 2.71
CA SER A 52 2.57 18.43 1.96
C SER A 52 3.91 18.96 2.49
N ASP A 53 3.88 19.73 3.59
CA ASP A 53 5.08 20.29 4.18
C ASP A 53 5.97 19.16 4.70
N ILE A 54 7.04 18.90 3.94
CA ILE A 54 8.21 18.21 4.48
C ILE A 54 8.67 19.09 5.65
N PRO A 55 8.73 18.58 6.89
CA PRO A 55 9.18 19.39 8.01
C PRO A 55 10.51 20.00 7.61
N ALA A 56 10.56 21.33 7.53
CA ALA A 56 11.78 22.03 7.26
C ALA A 56 12.78 21.55 8.31
N PHE A 57 13.79 20.79 7.88
CA PHE A 57 14.91 20.45 8.73
C PHE A 57 15.54 21.79 9.09
N GLY A 58 15.12 22.38 10.22
CA GLY A 58 15.33 23.79 10.51
C GLY A 58 16.80 24.15 10.37
N ASN A 59 17.12 25.36 9.87
CA ASN A 59 18.47 25.87 9.54
C ASN A 59 19.62 24.91 9.85
N THR A 60 19.77 23.85 9.07
CA THR A 60 20.89 22.92 9.21
C THR A 60 22.12 23.63 8.67
N THR A 61 22.99 24.08 9.57
CA THR A 61 24.32 24.55 9.20
C THR A 61 25.16 23.33 8.83
N PHE A 62 25.30 23.08 7.54
CA PHE A 62 26.25 22.10 7.04
C PHE A 62 27.67 22.64 7.26
N LEU A 63 28.59 21.76 7.65
CA LEU A 63 30.00 22.09 7.63
C LEU A 63 30.45 22.32 6.18
N ASP A 64 31.29 23.32 5.96
CA ASP A 64 31.95 23.50 4.67
C ASP A 64 32.78 22.24 4.38
N PHE A 65 32.32 21.44 3.42
CA PHE A 65 33.00 20.23 2.99
C PHE A 65 33.98 20.57 1.87
N VAL A 66 35.26 20.45 2.15
CA VAL A 66 36.33 20.57 1.15
C VAL A 66 36.90 19.18 0.91
N VAL A 67 36.96 18.76 -0.35
CA VAL A 67 37.64 17.53 -0.74
C VAL A 67 39.15 17.78 -0.69
N PRO A 68 39.90 17.14 0.23
CA PRO A 68 41.34 17.30 0.29
C PRO A 68 42.01 16.74 -0.97
N GLU A 69 43.05 17.40 -1.47
CA GLU A 69 43.77 17.00 -2.68
C GLU A 69 44.38 15.59 -2.57
N ASN A 70 44.79 15.17 -1.37
CA ASN A 70 45.30 13.83 -1.13
C ASN A 70 44.25 12.71 -1.28
N LEU A 71 42.95 13.05 -1.43
CA LEU A 71 41.90 12.08 -1.76
C LEU A 71 41.68 11.93 -3.27
N HIS A 72 42.32 12.74 -4.11
CA HIS A 72 42.11 12.74 -5.56
C HIS A 72 42.20 11.33 -6.15
N ASP A 73 43.33 10.65 -5.96
CA ASP A 73 43.57 9.34 -6.57
C ASP A 73 42.65 8.27 -6.00
N PHE A 74 42.33 8.35 -4.71
CA PHE A 74 41.39 7.44 -4.06
C PHE A 74 39.98 7.58 -4.65
N ILE A 75 39.47 8.81 -4.78
CA ILE A 75 38.14 9.09 -5.34
C ILE A 75 38.11 8.70 -6.82
N LEU A 76 39.15 9.02 -7.59
CA LEU A 76 39.27 8.64 -8.99
C LEU A 76 39.21 7.11 -9.16
N GLN A 77 39.98 6.37 -8.35
CA GLN A 77 39.95 4.91 -8.36
C GLN A 77 38.55 4.37 -8.03
N LYS A 78 37.87 4.90 -7.01
CA LYS A 78 36.49 4.51 -6.65
C LYS A 78 35.47 4.83 -7.75
N SER A 79 35.67 5.93 -8.46
CA SER A 79 34.84 6.31 -9.61
C SER A 79 34.98 5.30 -10.75
N VAL A 80 36.21 4.93 -11.11
CA VAL A 80 36.47 3.90 -12.14
C VAL A 80 35.84 2.56 -11.75
N GLN A 81 36.00 2.13 -10.50
CA GLN A 81 35.38 0.90 -9.98
C GLN A 81 33.85 0.94 -10.08
N THR A 82 33.24 2.06 -9.69
CA THR A 82 31.78 2.27 -9.79
C THR A 82 31.29 2.22 -11.24
N GLN A 83 32.06 2.80 -12.18
CA GLN A 83 31.72 2.78 -13.61
C GLN A 83 31.77 1.36 -14.18
N ILE A 84 32.76 0.55 -13.78
CA ILE A 84 32.82 -0.87 -14.13
C ILE A 84 31.63 -1.62 -13.55
N GLU A 85 31.30 -1.45 -12.26
CA GLU A 85 30.12 -2.10 -11.67
C GLU A 85 28.81 -1.71 -12.38
N SER A 86 28.66 -0.43 -12.72
CA SER A 86 27.46 0.09 -13.39
C SER A 86 27.29 -0.46 -14.81
N SER A 87 28.38 -0.73 -15.54
CA SER A 87 28.31 -1.30 -16.89
C SER A 87 27.83 -2.75 -16.92
N TYR A 88 27.91 -3.46 -15.78
CA TYR A 88 27.39 -4.82 -15.58
C TYR A 88 26.14 -4.85 -14.70
N SER A 89 25.44 -3.73 -14.55
CA SER A 89 24.28 -3.60 -13.66
C SER A 89 23.18 -4.62 -13.95
N GLU A 90 22.94 -5.03 -15.20
CA GLU A 90 21.96 -6.08 -15.53
C GLU A 90 22.20 -7.41 -14.78
N ALA A 91 23.47 -7.75 -14.53
CA ALA A 91 23.83 -8.98 -13.81
C ALA A 91 23.88 -8.79 -12.28
N LYS A 92 23.89 -7.54 -11.81
CA LYS A 92 24.17 -7.17 -10.42
C LYS A 92 23.09 -6.27 -9.80
N GLN A 93 21.93 -6.16 -10.43
CA GLN A 93 20.91 -5.19 -10.04
C GLN A 93 20.23 -5.59 -8.72
N ASP A 94 19.99 -4.59 -7.88
CA ASP A 94 19.02 -4.72 -6.79
C ASP A 94 17.61 -4.88 -7.38
N ASN A 95 16.84 -5.80 -6.82
CA ASN A 95 15.45 -5.97 -7.21
C ASN A 95 14.56 -5.14 -6.32
N VAL A 96 13.80 -4.22 -6.92
CA VAL A 96 12.66 -3.60 -6.23
C VAL A 96 11.60 -4.68 -6.06
N LEU A 97 11.31 -5.04 -4.82
CA LEU A 97 10.28 -6.04 -4.56
C LEU A 97 8.92 -5.41 -4.87
N PRO A 98 8.05 -6.11 -5.62
CA PRO A 98 6.68 -5.66 -5.74
C PRO A 98 6.07 -5.59 -4.33
N PRO A 99 5.11 -4.67 -4.09
CA PRO A 99 4.34 -4.70 -2.86
C PRO A 99 3.76 -6.11 -2.67
N PRO A 100 3.76 -6.65 -1.44
CA PRO A 100 3.11 -7.94 -1.20
C PRO A 100 1.64 -7.85 -1.63
N LEU A 101 1.18 -8.86 -2.39
CA LEU A 101 -0.25 -8.99 -2.69
C LEU A 101 -1.01 -9.06 -1.37
N SER A 102 -1.91 -8.10 -1.19
CA SER A 102 -2.75 -8.07 0.00
C SER A 102 -4.06 -8.80 -0.30
N ALA A 103 -4.51 -9.60 0.67
CA ALA A 103 -5.84 -10.18 0.63
C ALA A 103 -6.87 -9.05 0.64
N SER A 104 -7.68 -9.02 -0.42
CA SER A 104 -8.75 -8.05 -0.61
C SER A 104 -9.93 -8.47 0.26
N LEU A 105 -10.27 -7.67 1.28
CA LEU A 105 -11.44 -7.92 2.14
C LEU A 105 -12.71 -8.11 1.30
N ILE A 106 -12.82 -7.38 0.18
CA ILE A 106 -13.95 -7.44 -0.73
C ILE A 106 -13.98 -8.77 -1.51
N LYS A 107 -12.82 -9.27 -1.98
CA LYS A 107 -12.74 -10.54 -2.72
C LYS A 107 -13.03 -11.75 -1.82
N ASP A 108 -12.74 -11.64 -0.54
CA ASP A 108 -12.92 -12.73 0.44
C ASP A 108 -14.32 -12.74 1.10
N LEU A 109 -15.24 -11.87 0.66
CA LEU A 109 -16.62 -11.88 1.16
C LEU A 109 -17.33 -13.22 0.84
N PRO A 110 -18.07 -13.79 1.80
CA PRO A 110 -18.51 -15.19 1.76
C PRO A 110 -19.58 -15.50 0.70
N TYR A 111 -20.36 -14.50 0.27
CA TYR A 111 -21.39 -14.67 -0.73
C TYR A 111 -21.02 -13.87 -1.99
N ALA A 112 -21.03 -14.52 -3.16
CA ALA A 112 -20.64 -13.93 -4.42
C ALA A 112 -21.57 -14.34 -5.57
N TYR A 113 -22.03 -13.34 -6.32
CA TYR A 113 -22.85 -13.50 -7.52
C TYR A 113 -22.12 -12.88 -8.71
N ASP A 114 -21.70 -13.72 -9.67
CA ASP A 114 -21.29 -13.25 -10.99
C ASP A 114 -22.54 -13.04 -11.84
N LEU A 115 -22.78 -11.79 -12.23
CA LEU A 115 -24.00 -11.40 -12.92
C LEU A 115 -24.03 -11.83 -14.39
N ASP A 116 -22.90 -12.31 -14.96
CA ASP A 116 -22.90 -12.92 -16.30
C ASP A 116 -23.66 -14.26 -16.33
N ASN A 117 -23.87 -14.89 -15.17
CA ASN A 117 -24.63 -16.14 -15.05
C ASN A 117 -26.16 -15.92 -15.02
N TYR A 118 -26.63 -14.67 -15.08
CA TYR A 118 -28.04 -14.31 -14.92
C TYR A 118 -28.50 -13.41 -16.06
N THR A 119 -29.82 -13.27 -16.21
CA THR A 119 -30.39 -12.28 -17.12
C THR A 119 -30.03 -10.88 -16.62
N ARG A 120 -29.55 -10.03 -17.53
CA ARG A 120 -29.16 -8.66 -17.21
C ARG A 120 -30.40 -7.78 -17.06
N PHE A 121 -30.57 -7.21 -15.87
CA PHE A 121 -31.62 -6.24 -15.55
C PHE A 121 -31.16 -4.80 -15.82
N ASN A 122 -32.10 -3.86 -15.84
CA ASN A 122 -31.78 -2.47 -16.12
C ASN A 122 -31.34 -1.71 -14.86
N SER A 123 -31.95 -1.99 -13.71
CA SER A 123 -31.66 -1.32 -12.44
C SER A 123 -30.95 -2.23 -11.44
N ILE A 124 -30.20 -1.61 -10.52
CA ILE A 124 -29.54 -2.32 -9.43
C ILE A 124 -30.58 -2.92 -8.49
N GLU A 125 -31.68 -2.21 -8.25
CA GLU A 125 -32.79 -2.67 -7.40
C GLU A 125 -33.41 -3.97 -7.94
N GLU A 126 -33.72 -4.02 -9.23
CA GLU A 126 -34.26 -5.23 -9.88
C GLU A 126 -33.25 -6.37 -9.83
N THR A 127 -31.97 -6.09 -10.06
CA THR A 127 -30.90 -7.08 -9.95
C THR A 127 -30.82 -7.68 -8.54
N LEU A 128 -30.91 -6.86 -7.50
CA LEU A 128 -30.86 -7.36 -6.12
C LEU A 128 -32.07 -8.24 -5.79
N VAL A 129 -33.27 -7.84 -6.20
CA VAL A 129 -34.51 -8.59 -5.94
C VAL A 129 -34.52 -9.95 -6.64
N GLU A 130 -34.09 -9.99 -7.90
CA GLU A 130 -34.19 -11.20 -8.73
C GLU A 130 -33.00 -12.16 -8.59
N VAL A 131 -31.80 -11.63 -8.28
CA VAL A 131 -30.56 -12.42 -8.30
C VAL A 131 -29.93 -12.57 -6.91
N VAL A 132 -29.84 -11.49 -6.13
CA VAL A 132 -29.02 -11.44 -4.92
C VAL A 132 -29.85 -11.74 -3.69
N ALA A 133 -29.88 -13.00 -3.28
CA ALA A 133 -30.59 -13.38 -2.07
C ALA A 133 -30.00 -12.69 -0.83
N ASN A 134 -30.87 -12.29 0.10
CA ASN A 134 -30.50 -11.67 1.38
C ASN A 134 -29.93 -10.24 1.31
N ALA A 135 -29.93 -9.60 0.14
CA ALA A 135 -29.74 -8.17 -0.01
C ALA A 135 -30.96 -7.56 -0.71
N TRP A 136 -31.39 -6.37 -0.30
CA TRP A 136 -32.52 -5.70 -0.94
C TRP A 136 -32.43 -4.18 -0.82
N VAL A 137 -33.33 -3.50 -1.51
CA VAL A 137 -33.49 -2.05 -1.44
C VAL A 137 -34.75 -1.72 -0.63
N LYS A 138 -34.65 -0.74 0.26
CA LYS A 138 -35.81 -0.16 0.93
C LYS A 138 -35.81 1.35 0.75
N THR A 139 -36.97 1.97 0.93
CA THR A 139 -37.06 3.42 1.09
C THR A 139 -36.88 3.78 2.56
N ASP A 140 -35.97 4.72 2.83
CA ASP A 140 -35.75 5.33 4.13
C ASP A 140 -35.71 6.85 3.97
N SER A 141 -36.57 7.56 4.71
CA SER A 141 -36.70 9.03 4.64
C SER A 141 -36.79 9.60 3.21
N GLY A 142 -37.48 8.89 2.32
CA GLY A 142 -37.68 9.30 0.92
C GLY A 142 -36.54 8.96 -0.04
N LYS A 143 -35.47 8.31 0.43
CA LYS A 143 -34.33 7.84 -0.38
C LYS A 143 -34.25 6.31 -0.39
N ARG A 144 -33.76 5.71 -1.47
CA ARG A 144 -33.47 4.28 -1.56
C ARG A 144 -32.15 3.98 -0.89
N VAL A 145 -32.17 2.97 -0.02
CA VAL A 145 -30.99 2.49 0.70
C VAL A 145 -30.89 0.97 0.60
N PHE A 146 -29.66 0.48 0.50
CA PHE A 146 -29.37 -0.95 0.57
C PHE A 146 -29.61 -1.49 1.98
N GLN A 147 -29.94 -2.78 2.06
CA GLN A 147 -30.07 -3.55 3.27
C GLN A 147 -29.51 -4.95 3.05
N VAL A 148 -28.96 -5.55 4.10
CA VAL A 148 -28.50 -6.93 4.11
C VAL A 148 -29.15 -7.66 5.28
N ARG A 149 -29.62 -8.90 5.04
CA ARG A 149 -30.28 -9.72 6.06
C ARG A 149 -29.21 -10.29 6.99
N PRO A 150 -29.31 -10.12 8.31
CA PRO A 150 -28.35 -10.69 9.24
C PRO A 150 -28.37 -12.22 9.18
N GLU A 151 -27.26 -12.85 9.57
CA GLU A 151 -27.14 -14.31 9.67
C GLU A 151 -28.16 -14.89 10.65
N ASN A 152 -28.27 -14.25 11.81
CA ASN A 152 -29.13 -14.63 12.92
C ASN A 152 -29.98 -13.44 13.38
N GLY A 153 -31.22 -13.71 13.78
CA GLY A 153 -32.13 -12.70 14.31
C GLY A 153 -32.86 -11.89 13.24
N VAL A 154 -33.53 -10.83 13.70
CA VAL A 154 -34.30 -9.92 12.85
C VAL A 154 -33.39 -8.80 12.34
N PRO A 155 -33.50 -8.37 11.07
CA PRO A 155 -32.79 -7.20 10.58
C PRO A 155 -33.02 -5.98 11.49
N ASP A 156 -31.95 -5.43 12.05
CA ASP A 156 -32.00 -4.11 12.67
C ASP A 156 -31.93 -3.08 11.55
N LEU A 157 -33.11 -2.58 11.16
CA LEU A 157 -33.27 -1.67 10.04
C LEU A 157 -32.61 -0.30 10.27
N ASN A 158 -32.11 -0.02 11.48
CA ASN A 158 -31.37 1.20 11.76
C ASN A 158 -29.92 1.15 11.25
N PHE A 159 -29.38 -0.04 10.98
CA PHE A 159 -28.01 -0.18 10.49
C PHE A 159 -28.01 -0.40 8.97
N LEU A 160 -27.36 0.52 8.26
CA LEU A 160 -27.08 0.36 6.84
C LEU A 160 -25.90 -0.61 6.62
N PRO A 161 -25.81 -1.29 5.47
CA PRO A 161 -24.60 -2.03 5.10
C PRO A 161 -23.47 -1.07 4.72
N LEU A 162 -22.23 -1.54 4.81
CA LEU A 162 -21.10 -0.87 4.15
C LEU A 162 -21.18 -1.16 2.66
N VAL A 163 -21.36 -0.13 1.83
CA VAL A 163 -21.45 -0.29 0.38
C VAL A 163 -20.16 0.14 -0.30
N PHE A 164 -19.62 -0.73 -1.15
CA PHE A 164 -18.44 -0.45 -1.97
C PHE A 164 -18.72 -0.69 -3.44
N VAL A 165 -18.15 0.12 -4.32
CA VAL A 165 -18.19 -0.09 -5.78
C VAL A 165 -16.79 0.11 -6.34
N ASP A 166 -16.21 -0.95 -6.92
CA ASP A 166 -14.78 -1.00 -7.29
C ASP A 166 -13.85 -0.54 -6.14
N GLY A 167 -14.26 -0.86 -4.91
CA GLY A 167 -13.57 -0.46 -3.69
C GLY A 167 -13.94 0.92 -3.14
N LEU A 168 -14.56 1.80 -3.93
CA LEU A 168 -14.98 3.12 -3.44
C LEU A 168 -16.14 2.99 -2.44
N PHE A 169 -15.99 3.55 -1.24
CA PHE A 169 -17.08 3.59 -0.26
C PHE A 169 -18.22 4.51 -0.72
N ILE A 170 -19.45 4.03 -0.64
CA ILE A 170 -20.65 4.75 -1.09
C ILE A 170 -21.47 5.17 0.11
N LYS A 171 -21.35 6.44 0.51
CA LYS A 171 -22.21 7.08 1.52
C LYS A 171 -23.64 7.29 1.00
N ASP A 172 -23.77 7.89 -0.18
CA ASP A 172 -25.07 8.17 -0.80
C ASP A 172 -25.52 6.98 -1.67
N HIS A 173 -26.32 6.10 -1.05
CA HIS A 173 -26.90 4.94 -1.72
C HIS A 173 -27.82 5.35 -2.90
N GLU A 174 -28.63 6.38 -2.73
CA GLU A 174 -29.59 6.85 -3.74
C GLU A 174 -28.86 7.19 -5.04
N ARG A 175 -27.73 7.89 -4.93
CA ARG A 175 -26.90 8.25 -6.09
C ARG A 175 -26.36 7.04 -6.84
N PHE A 176 -25.96 5.99 -6.14
CA PHE A 176 -25.49 4.77 -6.78
C PHE A 176 -26.62 3.94 -7.38
N MET A 177 -27.83 3.98 -6.84
CA MET A 177 -28.99 3.23 -7.36
C MET A 177 -29.33 3.56 -8.82
N ASP A 178 -29.01 4.78 -9.28
CA ASP A 178 -29.23 5.23 -10.66
C ASP A 178 -28.15 4.74 -11.63
N TYR A 179 -27.10 4.08 -11.13
CA TYR A 179 -26.06 3.49 -11.97
C TYR A 179 -26.61 2.28 -12.73
N SER A 180 -26.20 2.14 -14.00
CA SER A 180 -26.68 1.06 -14.86
C SER A 180 -26.19 -0.30 -14.36
N ALA A 181 -27.12 -1.19 -14.00
CA ALA A 181 -26.78 -2.55 -13.57
C ALA A 181 -26.06 -3.37 -14.65
N LYS A 182 -26.22 -3.00 -15.93
CA LYS A 182 -25.50 -3.63 -17.05
C LYS A 182 -24.00 -3.41 -17.01
N LYS A 183 -23.53 -2.39 -16.28
CA LYS A 183 -22.10 -2.13 -16.07
C LYS A 183 -21.51 -2.90 -14.88
N ILE A 184 -22.35 -3.56 -14.07
CA ILE A 184 -21.92 -4.33 -12.91
C ILE A 184 -21.53 -5.75 -13.35
N LYS A 185 -20.33 -6.17 -12.99
CA LYS A 185 -19.82 -7.52 -13.20
C LYS A 185 -20.31 -8.48 -12.12
N SER A 186 -20.08 -8.13 -10.86
CA SER A 186 -20.35 -9.02 -9.73
C SER A 186 -20.87 -8.26 -8.52
N VAL A 187 -21.59 -8.98 -7.66
CA VAL A 187 -22.02 -8.51 -6.34
C VAL A 187 -21.52 -9.51 -5.31
N ARG A 188 -20.76 -9.04 -4.32
CA ARG A 188 -20.33 -9.81 -3.17
C ARG A 188 -20.86 -9.20 -1.89
N PHE A 189 -21.15 -10.01 -0.87
CA PHE A 189 -21.60 -9.47 0.40
C PHE A 189 -21.27 -10.38 1.58
N SER A 190 -21.27 -9.79 2.76
CA SER A 190 -21.28 -10.46 4.05
C SER A 190 -22.48 -10.02 4.86
N ARG A 191 -22.97 -10.90 5.74
CA ARG A 191 -24.18 -10.67 6.56
C ARG A 191 -23.84 -10.33 8.01
N GLU A 192 -22.58 -10.41 8.37
CA GLU A 192 -22.10 -10.11 9.72
C GLU A 192 -22.16 -8.61 10.01
N LYS A 193 -22.30 -8.24 11.29
CA LYS A 193 -22.20 -6.84 11.68
C LYS A 193 -20.75 -6.40 11.66
N PHE A 194 -20.49 -5.22 11.10
CA PHE A 194 -19.18 -4.59 11.11
C PHE A 194 -19.23 -3.34 11.97
N LEU A 195 -18.13 -3.09 12.69
CA LEU A 195 -17.92 -1.84 13.41
C LEU A 195 -16.80 -1.09 12.70
N VAL A 196 -17.12 0.09 12.16
CA VAL A 196 -16.12 0.98 11.57
C VAL A 196 -16.14 2.28 12.35
N GLY A 197 -15.05 2.54 13.08
CA GLY A 197 -15.03 3.60 14.08
C GLY A 197 -16.04 3.34 15.19
N SER A 198 -16.98 4.28 15.38
CA SER A 198 -18.08 4.20 16.34
C SER A 198 -19.41 3.78 15.71
N THR A 199 -19.44 3.45 14.42
CA THR A 199 -20.67 3.17 13.67
C THR A 199 -20.81 1.69 13.37
N TYR A 200 -21.98 1.14 13.71
CA TYR A 200 -22.35 -0.22 13.33
C TYR A 200 -22.97 -0.25 11.94
N TYR A 201 -22.52 -1.22 11.15
CA TYR A 201 -23.05 -1.53 9.83
C TYR A 201 -23.58 -2.96 9.81
N GLN A 202 -24.69 -3.17 9.11
CA GLN A 202 -25.28 -4.50 8.93
C GLN A 202 -24.80 -5.09 7.61
N GLY A 203 -23.69 -5.83 7.65
CA GLY A 203 -23.09 -6.44 6.48
C GLY A 203 -22.20 -5.51 5.67
N VAL A 204 -21.53 -6.12 4.68
CA VAL A 204 -20.81 -5.43 3.60
C VAL A 204 -21.48 -5.82 2.29
N LEU A 205 -21.70 -4.87 1.40
CA LEU A 205 -22.19 -5.10 0.04
C LEU A 205 -21.20 -4.45 -0.94
N ALA A 206 -20.55 -5.25 -1.75
CA ALA A 206 -19.52 -4.81 -2.67
C ALA A 206 -19.91 -5.15 -4.11
N PHE A 207 -19.88 -4.13 -4.97
CA PHE A 207 -20.12 -4.26 -6.40
C PHE A 207 -18.79 -4.11 -7.14
N GLU A 208 -18.57 -4.94 -8.15
CA GLU A 208 -17.49 -4.74 -9.11
C GLU A 208 -18.10 -4.38 -10.45
N THR A 209 -17.58 -3.35 -11.12
CA THR A 209 -17.94 -3.02 -12.49
C THR A 209 -17.18 -3.89 -13.48
N LEU A 210 -17.67 -3.97 -14.72
CA LEU A 210 -17.02 -4.71 -15.80
C LEU A 210 -15.61 -4.19 -16.11
N LEU A 211 -15.39 -2.88 -15.96
CA LEU A 211 -14.14 -2.21 -16.34
C LEU A 211 -13.28 -1.79 -15.14
N GLY A 212 -13.79 -1.86 -13.90
CA GLY A 212 -13.09 -1.41 -12.70
C GLY A 212 -12.87 0.11 -12.66
N ASP A 213 -13.77 0.86 -13.29
CA ASP A 213 -13.64 2.28 -13.58
C ASP A 213 -14.79 3.13 -13.02
N PHE A 214 -15.56 2.61 -12.07
CA PHE A 214 -16.71 3.30 -11.45
C PHE A 214 -16.41 4.75 -11.02
N LYS A 215 -15.21 4.97 -10.48
CA LYS A 215 -14.70 6.28 -10.04
C LYS A 215 -14.70 7.36 -11.13
N ASN A 216 -14.67 6.98 -12.41
CA ASN A 216 -14.71 7.91 -13.53
C ASN A 216 -16.14 8.38 -13.82
N ASP A 217 -17.13 7.55 -13.48
CA ASP A 217 -18.56 7.83 -13.64
C ASP A 217 -19.18 8.43 -12.37
N TYR A 218 -18.54 8.23 -11.21
CA TYR A 218 -19.06 8.66 -9.90
C TYR A 218 -18.31 9.88 -9.36
N THR A 219 -18.97 11.04 -9.44
CA THR A 219 -18.52 12.26 -8.77
C THR A 219 -19.46 12.58 -7.63
N SER A 220 -18.91 12.83 -6.45
CA SER A 220 -19.63 13.24 -5.25
C SER A 220 -18.93 14.48 -4.67
N PRO A 221 -19.65 15.55 -4.32
CA PRO A 221 -19.04 16.77 -3.77
C PRO A 221 -18.23 16.53 -2.49
N GLU A 222 -18.64 15.56 -1.67
CA GLU A 222 -17.95 15.18 -0.44
C GLU A 222 -16.75 14.23 -0.67
N LEU A 223 -16.48 13.83 -1.91
CA LEU A 223 -15.38 12.94 -2.30
C LEU A 223 -14.25 13.72 -2.96
N GLN A 224 -13.07 13.71 -2.33
CA GLN A 224 -11.85 14.30 -2.88
C GLN A 224 -10.83 13.22 -3.21
N GLN A 225 -10.20 13.36 -4.39
CA GLN A 225 -9.07 12.54 -4.79
C GLN A 225 -7.78 13.30 -4.51
N MET A 226 -6.84 12.66 -3.82
CA MET A 226 -5.51 13.20 -3.54
C MET A 226 -4.45 12.13 -3.83
N GLU A 227 -3.31 12.54 -4.37
CA GLU A 227 -2.18 11.62 -4.57
C GLU A 227 -1.48 11.35 -3.24
N LEU A 228 -1.24 10.08 -2.96
CA LEU A 228 -0.58 9.65 -1.73
C LEU A 228 0.80 9.17 -2.02
N SER A 229 1.78 9.70 -1.30
CA SER A 229 3.15 9.20 -1.36
C SER A 229 3.33 8.12 -0.29
N GLY A 230 3.50 6.87 -0.72
CA GLY A 230 3.86 5.76 0.16
C GLY A 230 5.32 5.83 0.62
N PRO A 231 5.71 5.03 1.63
CA PRO A 231 7.13 4.85 1.99
C PRO A 231 7.91 4.31 0.79
N ALA A 232 9.24 4.44 0.73
CA ALA A 232 10.01 3.87 -0.38
C ALA A 232 9.81 2.33 -0.48
N PRO A 233 9.81 1.74 -1.69
CA PRO A 233 9.65 0.31 -1.85
C PRO A 233 10.79 -0.46 -1.17
N SER A 234 10.47 -1.65 -0.66
CA SER A 234 11.48 -2.58 -0.18
C SER A 234 12.34 -3.08 -1.35
N LYS A 235 13.64 -3.18 -1.13
CA LYS A 235 14.59 -3.73 -2.10
C LYS A 235 15.15 -5.05 -1.60
N SER A 236 15.26 -6.03 -2.49
CA SER A 236 16.16 -7.16 -2.32
C SER A 236 17.50 -6.76 -2.90
N TYR A 237 18.48 -6.61 -2.02
CA TYR A 237 19.82 -6.20 -2.41
C TYR A 237 20.59 -7.34 -3.07
N TYR A 238 21.40 -7.00 -4.06
CA TYR A 238 22.26 -7.96 -4.73
C TYR A 238 23.26 -8.58 -3.76
N VAL A 239 23.37 -9.90 -3.82
CA VAL A 239 24.40 -10.68 -3.11
C VAL A 239 25.15 -11.49 -4.15
N GLN A 240 26.44 -11.20 -4.31
CA GLN A 240 27.28 -11.92 -5.26
C GLN A 240 27.34 -13.39 -4.90
N LYS A 241 27.17 -14.23 -5.93
CA LYS A 241 27.44 -15.67 -5.89
C LYS A 241 28.23 -16.04 -7.13
N TYR A 242 29.25 -16.87 -6.97
CA TYR A 242 30.05 -17.40 -8.08
C TYR A 242 29.65 -18.83 -8.43
N ASP A 243 28.87 -19.46 -7.57
CA ASP A 243 28.38 -20.82 -7.66
C ASP A 243 26.85 -20.86 -7.83
N GLY A 244 26.37 -21.89 -8.52
CA GLY A 244 24.95 -22.18 -8.66
C GLY A 244 24.34 -21.84 -10.03
N PRO A 245 23.06 -22.23 -10.26
CA PRO A 245 22.39 -22.02 -11.53
C PRO A 245 21.94 -20.56 -11.69
N GLY A 246 22.26 -19.94 -12.81
CA GLY A 246 21.82 -18.59 -13.15
C GLY A 246 22.32 -18.17 -14.55
N PRO A 247 21.71 -17.14 -15.18
CA PRO A 247 22.08 -16.70 -16.52
C PRO A 247 23.53 -16.23 -16.63
N TYR A 248 24.15 -15.86 -15.49
CA TYR A 248 25.52 -15.38 -15.40
C TYR A 248 26.48 -16.35 -14.68
N ALA A 249 26.05 -17.59 -14.39
CA ALA A 249 26.79 -18.58 -13.60
C ALA A 249 28.19 -18.97 -14.17
N ASN A 250 28.49 -18.59 -15.40
CA ASN A 250 29.80 -18.78 -16.05
C ASN A 250 30.27 -17.52 -16.80
N ALA A 251 29.63 -16.38 -16.56
CA ALA A 251 29.99 -15.13 -17.22
C ALA A 251 31.26 -14.56 -16.57
N ARG A 252 32.22 -14.12 -17.40
CA ARG A 252 33.43 -13.43 -16.93
C ARG A 252 33.10 -11.98 -16.60
N ILE A 253 32.36 -11.79 -15.52
CA ILE A 253 31.96 -10.48 -15.04
C ILE A 253 33.00 -10.03 -14.00
N PRO A 254 33.66 -8.88 -14.20
CA PRO A 254 34.62 -8.37 -13.21
C PRO A 254 33.90 -7.99 -11.91
N ASP A 255 34.51 -8.23 -10.74
CA ASP A 255 33.95 -7.86 -9.45
C ASP A 255 34.79 -6.75 -8.80
N PHE A 256 34.39 -5.50 -9.05
CA PHE A 256 34.98 -4.31 -8.44
C PHE A 256 34.08 -3.70 -7.34
N ARG A 257 33.24 -4.53 -6.70
CA ARG A 257 32.36 -4.07 -5.63
C ARG A 257 33.16 -3.54 -4.45
N ASN A 258 32.83 -2.33 -4.04
CA ASN A 258 33.31 -1.71 -2.80
C ASN A 258 32.40 -2.00 -1.59
N GLN A 259 31.14 -2.37 -1.86
CA GLN A 259 30.18 -2.86 -0.87
C GLN A 259 29.97 -4.35 -1.11
N LEU A 260 30.53 -5.18 -0.24
CA LEU A 260 30.54 -6.64 -0.41
C LEU A 260 29.21 -7.29 -0.02
N LEU A 261 28.53 -6.71 0.96
CA LEU A 261 27.25 -7.16 1.48
C LEU A 261 26.49 -5.96 2.06
N TRP A 262 25.18 -5.88 1.78
CA TRP A 262 24.28 -4.94 2.43
C TRP A 262 23.00 -5.64 2.84
N LEU A 263 22.79 -5.75 4.14
CA LEU A 263 21.61 -6.36 4.75
C LEU A 263 21.03 -5.37 5.77
N PRO A 264 20.04 -4.54 5.39
CA PRO A 264 19.50 -3.53 6.30
C PRO A 264 18.65 -4.13 7.43
N ASN A 265 18.14 -5.35 7.23
CA ASN A 265 17.32 -6.06 8.20
C ASN A 265 17.98 -7.39 8.54
N VAL A 266 18.49 -7.51 9.77
CA VAL A 266 19.08 -8.74 10.30
C VAL A 266 18.45 -9.02 11.65
N ASP A 267 17.62 -10.06 11.73
CA ASP A 267 17.15 -10.59 13.02
C ASP A 267 18.23 -11.50 13.61
N VAL A 268 18.63 -11.22 14.85
CA VAL A 268 19.67 -11.91 15.62
C VAL A 268 19.07 -12.39 16.94
N GLN A 269 18.14 -13.35 16.89
CA GLN A 269 17.50 -13.88 18.10
C GLN A 269 18.44 -14.73 18.97
N LYS A 270 19.45 -15.37 18.36
CA LYS A 270 20.49 -16.15 19.07
C LYS A 270 21.86 -15.89 18.45
N GLU A 271 22.14 -16.62 17.38
CA GLU A 271 23.38 -16.56 16.61
C GLU A 271 23.00 -16.71 15.15
N ARG A 272 23.64 -15.91 14.28
CA ARG A 272 23.38 -15.92 12.85
C ARG A 272 24.70 -15.78 12.11
N THR A 273 25.03 -16.79 11.33
CA THR A 273 26.16 -16.74 10.40
C THR A 273 25.74 -16.00 9.13
N LEU A 274 26.57 -15.06 8.69
CA LEU A 274 26.42 -14.36 7.41
C LEU A 274 27.63 -14.70 6.55
N GLU A 275 27.36 -15.19 5.34
CA GLU A 275 28.38 -15.57 4.37
C GLU A 275 28.24 -14.71 3.11
N PHE A 276 29.36 -14.25 2.57
CA PHE A 276 29.41 -13.45 1.36
C PHE A 276 30.77 -13.58 0.68
N TYR A 277 30.82 -13.36 -0.63
CA TYR A 277 32.06 -13.32 -1.39
C TYR A 277 32.71 -11.94 -1.37
N THR A 278 34.04 -11.92 -1.28
CA THR A 278 34.85 -10.72 -1.49
C THR A 278 34.90 -10.33 -2.97
N SER A 279 35.38 -9.12 -3.26
CA SER A 279 35.62 -8.62 -4.61
C SER A 279 37.08 -8.74 -5.02
N ASP A 280 37.37 -8.43 -6.29
CA ASP A 280 38.73 -8.35 -6.85
C ASP A 280 39.46 -7.06 -6.45
N VAL A 281 38.83 -6.21 -5.62
CA VAL A 281 39.43 -4.95 -5.13
C VAL A 281 40.13 -5.21 -3.81
N PRO A 282 41.48 -5.31 -3.80
CA PRO A 282 42.23 -5.48 -2.56
C PRO A 282 42.10 -4.23 -1.70
N GLY A 283 42.10 -4.43 -0.39
CA GLY A 283 41.90 -3.32 0.53
C GLY A 283 41.50 -3.74 1.92
N ARG A 284 41.38 -2.74 2.80
CA ARG A 284 40.84 -2.93 4.14
C ARG A 284 39.35 -2.63 4.11
N TYR A 285 38.55 -3.60 4.49
CA TYR A 285 37.09 -3.49 4.57
C TYR A 285 36.66 -3.44 6.03
N ALA A 286 35.48 -2.86 6.25
CA ALA A 286 34.82 -2.83 7.55
C ALA A 286 33.49 -3.58 7.46
N VAL A 287 33.22 -4.42 8.45
CA VAL A 287 31.90 -4.97 8.75
C VAL A 287 31.30 -4.07 9.80
N VAL A 288 30.17 -3.43 9.47
CA VAL A 288 29.45 -2.51 10.36
C VAL A 288 28.07 -3.08 10.66
N LEU A 289 27.81 -3.41 11.91
CA LEU A 289 26.51 -3.86 12.39
C LEU A 289 25.91 -2.76 13.27
N LYS A 290 24.73 -2.27 12.89
CA LYS A 290 23.96 -1.24 13.62
C LYS A 290 22.60 -1.77 14.00
N GLY A 291 22.12 -1.42 15.19
CA GLY A 291 20.79 -1.82 15.65
C GLY A 291 20.40 -1.17 16.97
N PHE A 292 19.36 -1.71 17.60
CA PHE A 292 18.87 -1.25 18.89
C PHE A 292 18.73 -2.44 19.85
N THR A 293 19.06 -2.23 21.13
CA THR A 293 18.76 -3.19 22.21
C THR A 293 17.25 -3.27 22.48
N ALA A 294 16.81 -4.27 23.24
CA ALA A 294 15.41 -4.42 23.66
C ALA A 294 14.84 -3.18 24.39
N ASN A 295 15.70 -2.35 24.99
CA ASN A 295 15.33 -1.12 25.68
C ASN A 295 15.47 0.13 24.77
N GLY A 296 15.63 -0.04 23.45
CA GLY A 296 15.71 1.06 22.48
C GLY A 296 17.05 1.80 22.42
N LYS A 297 18.11 1.33 23.11
CA LYS A 297 19.44 1.96 23.00
C LYS A 297 20.15 1.56 21.70
N PRO A 298 20.74 2.50 20.95
CA PRO A 298 21.49 2.18 19.74
C PRO A 298 22.76 1.39 20.05
N VAL A 299 23.13 0.48 19.16
CA VAL A 299 24.35 -0.35 19.22
C VAL A 299 25.04 -0.27 17.87
N GLU A 300 26.37 -0.13 17.90
CA GLU A 300 27.25 -0.18 16.72
C GLU A 300 28.43 -1.10 17.02
N ILE A 301 28.70 -2.04 16.10
CA ILE A 301 29.86 -2.93 16.14
C ILE A 301 30.59 -2.80 14.81
N ILE A 302 31.89 -2.52 14.88
CA ILE A 302 32.75 -2.38 13.69
C ILE A 302 33.90 -3.36 13.81
N THR A 303 34.05 -4.24 12.82
CA THR A 303 35.20 -5.14 12.68
C THR A 303 35.85 -4.91 11.33
N HIS A 304 37.17 -5.12 11.22
CA HIS A 304 37.89 -4.93 9.97
C HIS A 304 38.53 -6.23 9.50
N PHE A 305 38.62 -6.38 8.19
CA PHE A 305 39.37 -7.45 7.55
C PHE A 305 40.06 -6.93 6.29
N ARG A 306 40.95 -7.74 5.71
CA ARG A 306 41.70 -7.38 4.51
C ARG A 306 41.40 -8.38 3.41
N VAL A 307 41.16 -7.84 2.22
CA VAL A 307 41.10 -8.58 0.96
C VAL A 307 42.45 -8.38 0.27
N PHE A 308 43.04 -9.48 -0.20
CA PHE A 308 44.37 -9.54 -0.80
C PHE A 308 44.26 -9.87 -2.29
#